data_AF-A0A8T5HWK1-F1
#
_entry.id   AF-A0A8T5HWK1-F1
#
_cell.length_a   1.000
_cell.length_b   1.000
_cell.length_c   1.000
_cell.angle_alpha   90.00
_cell.angle_beta   90.00
_cell.angle_gamma   90.00
#
_symmetry.space_group_name_H-M   'P 1'
#
loop_
_entity.id
_entity.type
_entity.pdbx_description
1 polymer ?
#
loop_
_entity_poly.entity_id
_entity_poly.type
_entity_poly.pdbx_seq_one_letter_code
_entity_poly.pdbx_strand_id
1 'polypeptide(L)'
;MFLEIILAIVLGILSGIITGLIPGIHVNLISLIVLSLSPLLLAITSPIIVGVYIVSLALTHTFLDSLPSIYLGVPDEAQALNVLPGHRLLHRGEGHNAIVYTVIGSLGCLLLGIILFPIFIKSMEIVYPLVKWGIGYFLALIMIFMIGKEKGKRVKSLILFLMAGCLGLIVFSIHHLKQPLFPLLSGLFGFSILLMSLLQNSKIPEQDLSKPLIISKKNTVKAVTAASGVGFIAAFLPGFGSSQAAIVATNIVGDIGDEGFLALVGGINTAYS
;
A
#
# COMPACT_ATOMS: atom_id res chain seq x y z
N MET A 1 -17.03 -13.78 21.86
CA MET A 1 -16.02 -14.13 20.83
C MET A 1 -16.56 -14.19 19.39
N PHE A 2 -17.46 -15.10 18.99
CA PHE A 2 -17.92 -15.17 17.57
C PHE A 2 -18.62 -13.89 17.10
N LEU A 3 -19.55 -13.36 17.90
CA LEU A 3 -20.26 -12.11 17.59
C LEU A 3 -19.31 -10.90 17.57
N GLU A 4 -18.32 -10.86 18.47
CA GLU A 4 -17.30 -9.80 18.50
C GLU A 4 -16.42 -9.83 17.26
N ILE A 5 -16.07 -11.03 16.75
CA ILE A 5 -15.33 -11.19 15.49
C ILE A 5 -16.14 -10.64 14.33
N ILE A 6 -17.43 -11.01 14.22
CA ILE A 6 -18.31 -10.47 13.17
C ILE A 6 -18.39 -8.94 13.27
N LEU A 7 -18.59 -8.41 14.48
CA LEU A 7 -18.65 -6.97 14.70
C LEU A 7 -17.35 -6.28 14.28
N ALA A 8 -16.19 -6.84 14.64
CA ALA A 8 -14.88 -6.32 14.24
C ALA A 8 -14.69 -6.35 12.72
N ILE A 9 -15.14 -7.41 12.05
CA ILE A 9 -15.11 -7.50 10.58
C ILE A 9 -15.97 -6.39 9.97
N VAL A 10 -17.21 -6.24 10.42
CA VAL A 10 -18.13 -5.22 9.89
C VAL A 10 -17.58 -3.81 10.12
N LEU A 11 -17.11 -3.51 11.32
CA LEU A 11 -16.50 -2.20 11.63
C LEU A 11 -15.22 -1.97 10.82
N GLY A 12 -14.41 -3.01 10.62
CA GLY A 12 -13.21 -2.97 9.80
C GLY A 12 -13.55 -2.67 8.34
N ILE A 13 -14.54 -3.35 7.76
CA ILE A 13 -15.04 -3.10 6.39
C ILE A 13 -15.54 -1.66 6.27
N LEU A 14 -16.40 -1.19 7.18
CA LEU A 14 -16.92 0.17 7.14
C LEU A 14 -15.78 1.21 7.20
N SER A 15 -14.82 0.99 8.10
CA SER A 15 -13.66 1.86 8.23
C SER A 15 -12.79 1.81 6.97
N GLY A 16 -12.58 0.63 6.39
CA GLY A 16 -11.84 0.41 5.15
C GLY A 16 -12.51 1.03 3.92
N ILE A 17 -13.84 1.07 3.86
CA ILE A 17 -14.59 1.82 2.83
C ILE A 17 -14.30 3.30 2.94
N ILE A 18 -14.36 3.85 4.16
CA ILE A 18 -14.10 5.27 4.40
C ILE A 18 -12.66 5.61 4.02
N THR A 19 -11.68 4.83 4.48
CA THR A 19 -10.27 5.09 4.17
C THR A 19 -9.94 4.86 2.70
N GLY A 20 -10.49 3.84 2.07
CA GLY A 20 -10.22 3.54 0.67
C GLY A 20 -10.84 4.54 -0.31
N LEU A 21 -11.94 5.21 0.08
CA LEU A 21 -12.59 6.20 -0.78
C LEU A 21 -12.11 7.63 -0.53
N ILE A 22 -11.59 7.94 0.66
CA ILE A 22 -11.09 9.28 0.99
C ILE A 22 -9.59 9.34 0.72
N PRO A 23 -9.13 10.11 -0.29
CA PRO A 23 -7.71 10.23 -0.59
C PRO A 23 -6.91 10.71 0.63
N GLY A 24 -5.74 10.14 0.87
CA GLY A 24 -4.85 10.55 1.96
C GLY A 24 -5.11 9.88 3.30
N ILE A 25 -6.27 9.25 3.53
CA ILE A 25 -6.50 8.48 4.76
C ILE A 25 -6.08 7.03 4.52
N HIS A 26 -4.83 6.72 4.86
CA HIS A 26 -4.29 5.37 4.70
C HIS A 26 -4.58 4.46 5.92
N VAL A 27 -4.60 3.15 5.69
CA VAL A 27 -4.78 2.12 6.75
C VAL A 27 -3.76 2.23 7.87
N ASN A 28 -2.53 2.63 7.56
CA ASN A 28 -1.45 2.82 8.54
C ASN A 28 -1.80 3.86 9.59
N LEU A 29 -2.50 4.94 9.20
CA LEU A 29 -2.92 5.98 10.13
C LEU A 29 -3.99 5.45 11.08
N ILE A 30 -4.98 4.72 10.58
CA ILE A 30 -6.04 4.16 11.41
C ILE A 30 -5.48 3.07 12.33
N SER A 31 -4.63 2.17 11.82
CA SER A 31 -3.95 1.16 12.64
C SER A 31 -3.13 1.79 13.76
N LEU A 32 -2.47 2.92 13.50
CA LEU A 32 -1.77 3.67 14.54
C LEU A 32 -2.73 4.26 15.57
N ILE A 33 -3.85 4.86 15.16
CA ILE A 33 -4.88 5.37 16.10
C ILE A 33 -5.41 4.23 16.97
N VAL A 34 -5.71 3.08 16.39
CA VAL A 34 -6.20 1.90 17.11
C VAL A 34 -5.15 1.38 18.08
N LEU A 35 -3.89 1.29 17.67
CA LEU A 35 -2.79 0.87 18.54
C LEU A 35 -2.54 1.87 19.68
N SER A 36 -2.65 3.17 19.38
CA SER A 36 -2.56 4.26 20.35
C SER A 36 -3.66 4.21 21.40
N LEU A 37 -4.85 3.70 21.03
CA LEU A 37 -5.99 3.47 21.91
C LEU A 37 -6.03 2.04 22.48
N SER A 38 -5.05 1.19 22.16
CA SER A 38 -5.03 -0.20 22.59
C SER A 38 -5.12 -0.41 24.10
N PRO A 39 -4.55 0.43 25.00
CA PRO A 39 -4.72 0.23 26.44
C PRO A 39 -6.18 0.30 26.90
N LEU A 40 -6.99 1.13 26.22
CA LEU A 40 -8.43 1.24 26.48
C LEU A 40 -9.19 0.11 25.80
N LEU A 41 -8.88 -0.17 24.53
CA LEU A 41 -9.57 -1.19 23.75
C LEU A 41 -9.34 -2.60 24.30
N LEU A 42 -8.16 -2.90 24.82
CA LEU A 42 -7.83 -4.20 25.40
C LEU A 42 -8.45 -4.42 26.79
N ALA A 43 -8.98 -3.36 27.42
CA ALA A 43 -9.78 -3.51 28.64
C ALA A 43 -11.20 -4.04 28.34
N ILE A 44 -11.67 -3.86 27.10
CA ILE A 44 -13.02 -4.24 26.66
C ILE A 44 -13.02 -5.33 25.58
N THR A 45 -11.89 -5.58 24.93
CA THR A 45 -11.74 -6.56 23.83
C THR A 45 -10.44 -7.34 23.97
N SER A 46 -10.23 -8.33 23.10
CA SER A 46 -9.00 -9.11 23.03
C SER A 46 -8.10 -8.62 21.88
N PRO A 47 -6.77 -8.87 21.95
CA PRO A 47 -5.85 -8.55 20.86
C PRO A 47 -6.24 -9.18 19.51
N ILE A 48 -6.87 -10.36 19.55
CA ILE A 48 -7.34 -11.07 18.36
C ILE A 48 -8.43 -10.26 17.65
N ILE A 49 -9.37 -9.67 18.40
CA ILE A 49 -10.48 -8.88 17.84
C ILE A 49 -9.95 -7.61 17.19
N VAL A 50 -8.98 -6.95 17.83
CA VAL A 50 -8.29 -5.78 17.26
C VAL A 50 -7.54 -6.16 15.98
N GLY A 51 -6.85 -7.30 15.97
CA GLY A 51 -6.20 -7.82 14.77
C GLY A 51 -7.18 -8.10 13.63
N VAL A 52 -8.32 -8.73 13.92
CA VAL A 52 -9.39 -8.98 12.94
C VAL A 52 -9.93 -7.68 12.36
N TYR A 53 -10.15 -6.65 13.19
CA TYR A 53 -10.55 -5.32 12.72
C TYR A 53 -9.52 -4.72 11.76
N ILE A 54 -8.23 -4.72 12.14
CA ILE A 54 -7.14 -4.14 11.33
C ILE A 54 -7.01 -4.87 9.99
N VAL A 55 -7.04 -6.21 9.99
CA VAL A 55 -6.95 -7.01 8.75
C VAL A 55 -8.15 -6.74 7.85
N SER A 56 -9.37 -6.68 8.41
CA SER A 56 -10.58 -6.40 7.63
C SER A 56 -10.57 -4.99 7.03
N LEU A 57 -10.08 -4.01 7.79
CA LEU A 57 -9.86 -2.64 7.34
C LEU A 57 -8.81 -2.58 6.23
N ALA A 58 -7.65 -3.20 6.43
CA ALA A 58 -6.55 -3.21 5.47
C ALA A 58 -6.99 -3.79 4.13
N LEU A 59 -7.59 -4.99 4.14
CA LEU A 59 -8.08 -5.66 2.94
C LEU A 59 -9.17 -4.86 2.22
N THR A 60 -10.11 -4.28 2.96
CA THR A 60 -11.18 -3.49 2.31
C THR A 60 -10.63 -2.22 1.67
N HIS A 61 -9.68 -1.56 2.34
CA HIS A 61 -9.02 -0.37 1.82
C HIS A 61 -8.23 -0.65 0.54
N THR A 62 -7.41 -1.71 0.48
CA THR A 62 -6.57 -1.98 -0.70
C THR A 62 -7.36 -2.34 -1.97
N PHE A 63 -8.62 -2.74 -1.82
CA PHE A 63 -9.51 -2.97 -2.96
C PHE A 63 -10.14 -1.65 -3.45
N LEU A 64 -10.35 -0.68 -2.56
CA LEU A 64 -11.10 0.55 -2.83
C LEU A 64 -10.20 1.76 -3.13
N ASP A 65 -8.97 1.81 -2.62
CA ASP A 65 -7.99 2.89 -2.82
C ASP A 65 -7.61 3.12 -4.31
N SER A 66 -7.84 2.10 -5.14
CA SER A 66 -7.72 2.19 -6.59
C SER A 66 -8.71 3.18 -7.23
N LEU A 67 -9.89 3.37 -6.62
CA LEU A 67 -10.94 4.26 -7.12
C LEU A 67 -10.51 5.74 -7.12
N PRO A 68 -10.16 6.36 -5.97
CA PRO A 68 -9.71 7.74 -5.96
C PRO A 68 -8.41 7.93 -6.75
N SER A 69 -7.50 6.94 -6.72
CA SER A 69 -6.25 7.00 -7.48
C SER A 69 -6.51 7.12 -9.00
N ILE A 70 -7.38 6.26 -9.55
CA ILE A 70 -7.63 6.21 -10.99
C ILE A 70 -8.55 7.35 -11.44
N TYR A 71 -9.65 7.60 -10.73
CA TYR A 71 -10.68 8.56 -11.17
C TYR A 71 -10.42 10.00 -10.75
N LEU A 72 -9.83 10.21 -9.56
CA LEU A 72 -9.54 11.56 -9.06
C LEU A 72 -8.09 11.97 -9.37
N GLY A 73 -7.23 11.03 -9.76
CA GLY A 73 -5.81 11.30 -10.01
C GLY A 73 -5.03 11.61 -8.73
N VAL A 74 -5.60 11.25 -7.57
CA VAL A 74 -5.01 11.47 -6.25
C VAL A 74 -4.63 10.12 -5.66
N PRO A 75 -3.44 9.60 -5.97
CA PRO A 75 -2.99 8.33 -5.42
C PRO A 75 -2.48 8.48 -3.99
N ASP A 76 -2.65 7.43 -3.20
CA ASP A 76 -1.82 7.19 -2.03
C ASP A 76 -0.43 6.65 -2.44
N GLU A 77 0.54 6.60 -1.51
CA GLU A 77 1.93 6.20 -1.80
C GLU A 77 2.03 4.85 -2.54
N ALA A 78 1.17 3.89 -2.18
CA ALA A 78 1.15 2.57 -2.80
C ALA A 78 0.58 2.57 -4.23
N GLN A 79 -0.28 3.54 -4.54
CA GLN A 79 -0.98 3.66 -5.82
C GLN A 79 -0.33 4.69 -6.74
N ALA A 80 0.74 5.38 -6.32
CA ALA A 80 1.39 6.44 -7.09
C ALA A 80 1.84 5.96 -8.48
N LEU A 81 2.28 4.71 -8.58
CA LEU A 81 2.67 4.08 -9.85
C LEU A 81 1.48 3.73 -10.75
N ASN A 82 0.29 3.50 -10.18
CA ASN A 82 -0.93 3.18 -10.92
C ASN A 82 -1.53 4.38 -11.66
N VAL A 83 -1.21 5.62 -11.26
CA VAL A 83 -1.80 6.81 -11.85
C VAL A 83 -1.55 6.89 -13.34
N LEU A 84 -0.32 6.70 -13.82
CA LEU A 84 -0.01 6.86 -15.25
C LEU A 84 -0.78 5.88 -16.16
N PRO A 85 -0.70 4.55 -15.96
CA PRO A 85 -1.46 3.60 -16.77
C PRO A 85 -2.96 3.66 -16.50
N GLY A 86 -3.38 3.83 -15.24
CA GLY A 86 -4.79 3.96 -14.87
C GLY A 86 -5.45 5.21 -15.49
N HIS A 87 -4.77 6.35 -15.44
CA HIS A 87 -5.22 7.59 -16.06
C HIS A 87 -5.22 7.49 -17.59
N ARG A 88 -4.27 6.76 -18.19
CA ARG A 88 -4.30 6.49 -19.64
C ARG A 88 -5.56 5.71 -20.04
N LEU A 89 -5.95 4.70 -19.27
CA LEU A 89 -7.21 3.98 -19.48
C LEU A 89 -8.43 4.86 -19.20
N LEU A 90 -8.40 5.67 -18.14
CA LEU A 90 -9.46 6.65 -17.83
C LEU A 90 -9.73 7.58 -19.01
N HIS A 91 -8.68 8.17 -19.60
CA HIS A 91 -8.77 9.05 -20.78
C HIS A 91 -9.22 8.34 -22.06
N ARG A 92 -9.09 7.01 -22.12
CA ARG A 92 -9.68 6.18 -23.18
C ARG A 92 -11.14 5.82 -22.90
N GLY A 93 -11.73 6.25 -21.79
CA GLY A 93 -13.08 5.85 -21.36
C GLY A 93 -13.14 4.48 -20.70
N GLU A 94 -11.99 3.92 -20.29
CA GLU A 94 -11.81 2.56 -19.76
C GLU A 94 -11.39 2.55 -18.27
N GLY A 95 -11.73 3.59 -17.51
CA GLY A 95 -11.38 3.68 -16.08
C GLY A 95 -11.93 2.52 -15.25
N HIS A 96 -13.10 2.00 -15.62
CA HIS A 96 -13.69 0.80 -15.00
C HIS A 96 -12.83 -0.43 -15.22
N ASN A 97 -12.28 -0.64 -16.42
CA ASN A 97 -11.36 -1.73 -16.70
C ASN A 97 -10.07 -1.58 -15.90
N ALA A 98 -9.56 -0.36 -15.76
CA ALA A 98 -8.39 -0.09 -14.93
C ALA A 98 -8.59 -0.52 -13.47
N ILE A 99 -9.75 -0.21 -12.87
CA ILE A 99 -10.11 -0.68 -11.53
C ILE A 99 -10.17 -2.20 -11.50
N VAL A 100 -10.85 -2.82 -12.47
CA VAL A 100 -11.01 -4.28 -12.51
C VAL A 100 -9.66 -4.98 -12.60
N TYR A 101 -8.70 -4.49 -13.37
CA TYR A 101 -7.35 -5.06 -13.41
C TYR A 101 -6.64 -5.00 -12.05
N THR A 102 -6.69 -3.85 -11.37
CA THR A 102 -6.12 -3.67 -10.03
C THR A 102 -6.77 -4.61 -9.01
N VAL A 103 -8.09 -4.78 -9.07
CA VAL A 103 -8.86 -5.69 -8.20
C VAL A 103 -8.56 -7.16 -8.51
N ILE A 104 -8.39 -7.54 -9.78
CA ILE A 104 -7.97 -8.90 -10.18
C ILE A 104 -6.61 -9.23 -9.55
N GLY A 105 -5.67 -8.28 -9.60
CA GLY A 105 -4.37 -8.40 -8.94
C GLY A 105 -4.48 -8.59 -7.43
N SER A 106 -5.25 -7.72 -6.78
CA SER A 106 -5.51 -7.74 -5.34
C SER A 106 -6.12 -9.06 -4.89
N LEU A 107 -7.16 -9.53 -5.58
CA LEU A 107 -7.81 -10.82 -5.32
C LEU A 107 -6.85 -12.00 -5.54
N GLY A 108 -6.08 -11.98 -6.64
CA GLY A 108 -5.11 -13.03 -6.94
C GLY A 108 -4.06 -13.16 -5.84
N CYS A 109 -3.51 -12.04 -5.39
CA CYS A 109 -2.54 -12.00 -4.30
C CYS A 109 -3.16 -12.37 -2.94
N LEU A 110 -4.40 -11.98 -2.67
CA LEU A 110 -5.12 -12.41 -1.46
C LEU A 110 -5.25 -13.93 -1.40
N LEU A 111 -5.71 -14.55 -2.50
CA LEU A 111 -5.87 -16.00 -2.57
C LEU A 111 -4.54 -16.74 -2.44
N LEU A 112 -3.50 -16.29 -3.16
CA LEU A 112 -2.16 -16.85 -3.01
C LEU A 112 -1.58 -16.60 -1.61
N GLY A 113 -1.84 -15.43 -1.03
CA GLY A 113 -1.44 -15.06 0.31
C GLY A 113 -2.00 -16.02 1.34
N ILE A 114 -3.30 -16.31 1.31
CA ILE A 114 -3.94 -17.28 2.22
C ILE A 114 -3.27 -18.66 2.10
N ILE A 115 -2.96 -19.11 0.88
CA ILE A 115 -2.33 -20.41 0.63
C ILE A 115 -0.88 -20.43 1.15
N LEU A 116 -0.14 -19.34 0.93
CA LEU A 116 1.29 -19.24 1.27
C LEU A 116 1.52 -18.77 2.71
N PHE A 117 0.50 -18.29 3.41
CA PHE A 117 0.61 -17.74 4.77
C PHE A 117 1.24 -18.70 5.80
N PRO A 118 0.90 -20.01 5.83
CA PRO A 118 1.55 -20.93 6.77
C PRO A 118 3.04 -21.11 6.47
N ILE A 119 3.40 -21.15 5.18
CA ILE A 119 4.80 -21.25 4.74
C ILE A 119 5.55 -19.96 5.12
N PHE A 120 4.89 -18.82 4.98
CA PHE A 120 5.42 -17.51 5.34
C PHE A 120 5.72 -17.39 6.84
N ILE A 121 4.80 -17.81 7.72
CA ILE A 121 5.05 -17.77 9.17
C ILE A 121 6.28 -18.63 9.53
N LYS A 122 6.37 -19.84 8.96
CA LYS A 122 7.49 -20.74 9.23
C LYS A 122 8.81 -20.23 8.66
N SER A 123 8.80 -19.61 7.48
CA SER A 123 10.01 -19.00 6.92
C SER A 123 10.42 -17.76 7.73
N MET A 124 9.46 -17.01 8.30
CA MET A 124 9.70 -15.87 9.18
C MET A 124 10.59 -16.23 10.38
N GLU A 125 10.27 -17.32 11.07
CA GLU A 125 11.01 -17.76 12.25
C GLU A 125 12.49 -18.06 11.94
N ILE A 126 12.79 -18.47 10.71
CA ILE A 126 14.14 -18.83 10.26
C ILE A 126 14.89 -17.61 9.72
N VAL A 127 14.24 -16.79 8.90
CA VAL A 127 14.88 -15.69 8.16
C VAL A 127 15.07 -14.45 9.05
N TYR A 128 14.10 -14.14 9.91
CA TYR A 128 14.14 -12.92 10.73
C TYR A 128 15.39 -12.81 11.61
N PRO A 129 15.83 -13.86 12.35
CA PRO A 129 17.05 -13.79 13.15
C PRO A 129 18.33 -13.51 12.33
N LEU A 130 18.39 -14.03 11.10
CA LEU A 130 19.52 -13.84 10.19
C LEU A 130 19.58 -12.40 9.66
N VAL A 131 18.42 -11.84 9.32
CA VAL A 131 18.33 -10.53 8.68
C VAL A 131 18.34 -9.39 9.72
N LYS A 132 17.85 -9.61 10.95
CA LYS A 132 17.67 -8.57 11.99
C LYS A 132 18.90 -7.68 12.18
N TRP A 133 20.11 -8.25 12.21
CA TRP A 133 21.36 -7.50 12.38
C TRP A 133 21.76 -6.70 11.13
N GLY A 134 21.33 -7.14 9.96
CA GLY A 134 21.63 -6.52 8.66
C GLY A 134 20.57 -5.53 8.15
N ILE A 135 19.40 -5.44 8.77
CA ILE A 135 18.27 -4.60 8.29
C ILE A 135 18.72 -3.16 8.03
N GLY A 136 19.47 -2.55 8.95
CA GLY A 136 19.92 -1.15 8.80
C GLY A 136 20.84 -0.95 7.60
N TYR A 137 21.79 -1.86 7.38
CA TYR A 137 22.69 -1.83 6.22
C TYR A 137 21.94 -2.08 4.91
N PHE A 138 20.99 -3.01 4.93
CA PHE A 138 20.17 -3.33 3.78
C PHE A 138 19.28 -2.15 3.36
N LEU A 139 18.69 -1.47 4.34
CA LEU A 139 17.97 -0.22 4.15
C LEU A 139 18.83 0.87 3.54
N ALA A 140 20.02 1.11 4.11
CA ALA A 140 20.96 2.09 3.59
C ALA A 140 21.36 1.77 2.13
N LEU A 141 21.60 0.49 1.82
CA LEU A 141 21.91 0.03 0.47
C LEU A 141 20.76 0.33 -0.52
N ILE A 142 19.52 0.01 -0.15
CA ILE A 142 18.34 0.31 -0.98
C ILE A 142 18.24 1.82 -1.24
N MET A 143 18.40 2.64 -0.20
CA MET A 143 18.30 4.09 -0.34
C MET A 143 19.41 4.65 -1.24
N ILE A 144 20.65 4.18 -1.08
CA ILE A 144 21.77 4.55 -1.97
C ILE A 144 21.46 4.14 -3.41
N PHE A 145 20.97 2.92 -3.62
CA PHE A 145 20.61 2.41 -4.94
C PHE A 145 19.50 3.25 -5.59
N MET A 146 18.43 3.54 -4.85
CA MET A 146 17.31 4.35 -5.32
C MET A 146 17.74 5.77 -5.70
N ILE A 147 18.50 6.44 -4.83
CA ILE A 147 19.03 7.78 -5.09
C ILE A 147 19.97 7.76 -6.30
N GLY A 148 20.80 6.73 -6.44
CA GLY A 148 21.69 6.55 -7.59
C GLY A 148 20.96 6.33 -8.91
N LYS A 149 19.82 5.63 -8.89
CA LYS A 149 18.99 5.35 -10.08
C LYS A 149 18.25 6.59 -10.59
N GLU A 150 17.98 7.58 -9.73
CA GLU A 150 17.28 8.80 -10.11
C GLU A 150 18.11 9.65 -11.09
N LYS A 151 17.69 9.75 -12.35
CA LYS A 151 18.44 10.49 -13.38
C LYS A 151 18.17 12.00 -13.26
N GLY A 152 19.23 12.79 -13.13
CA GLY A 152 19.16 14.27 -13.15
C GLY A 152 18.63 14.94 -11.88
N LYS A 153 18.13 14.19 -10.89
CA LYS A 153 17.60 14.73 -9.62
C LYS A 153 18.26 14.18 -8.36
N ARG A 154 19.38 13.44 -8.49
CA ARG A 154 20.10 12.77 -7.38
C ARG A 154 20.32 13.66 -6.16
N VAL A 155 20.80 14.89 -6.38
CA VAL A 155 21.07 15.85 -5.30
C VAL A 155 19.77 16.24 -4.57
N LYS A 156 18.69 16.50 -5.31
CA LYS A 156 17.38 16.82 -4.71
C LYS A 156 16.85 15.63 -3.90
N SER A 157 16.95 14.41 -4.44
CA SER A 157 16.53 13.19 -3.73
C SER A 157 17.34 12.95 -2.46
N LEU A 158 18.65 13.18 -2.49
CA LEU A 158 19.52 13.08 -1.32
C LEU A 158 19.16 14.13 -0.25
N ILE A 159 18.91 15.38 -0.65
CA ILE A 159 18.49 16.45 0.26
C ILE A 159 17.16 16.08 0.92
N LEU A 160 16.16 15.63 0.13
CA LEU A 160 14.86 15.21 0.66
C LEU A 160 15.00 14.03 1.63
N PHE A 161 15.85 13.05 1.31
CA PHE A 161 16.13 11.92 2.19
C PHE A 161 16.73 12.38 3.54
N LEU A 162 17.73 13.26 3.50
CA LEU A 162 18.35 13.81 4.72
C LEU A 162 17.35 14.65 5.53
N MET A 163 16.51 15.45 4.87
CA MET A 163 15.45 16.22 5.54
C MET A 163 14.44 15.32 6.23
N ALA A 164 13.98 14.25 5.57
CA ALA A 164 13.07 13.27 6.16
C ALA A 164 13.72 12.56 7.36
N GLY A 165 15.00 12.19 7.26
CA GLY A 165 15.78 11.61 8.36
C GLY A 165 15.92 12.57 9.56
N CYS A 166 16.29 13.83 9.31
CA CYS A 166 16.37 14.86 10.33
C CYS A 166 15.02 15.11 11.01
N LEU A 167 13.92 15.18 10.25
CA LEU A 167 12.58 15.31 10.79
C LEU A 167 12.23 14.15 11.73
N GLY A 168 12.54 12.91 11.33
CA GLY A 168 12.40 11.74 12.18
C GLY A 168 13.18 11.87 13.49
N LEU A 169 14.47 12.19 13.42
CA LEU A 169 15.33 12.36 14.61
C LEU A 169 14.80 13.44 15.55
N ILE A 170 14.37 14.59 15.01
CA ILE A 170 13.79 15.68 15.80
C ILE A 170 12.54 15.20 16.52
N VAL A 171 11.59 14.61 15.78
CA VAL A 171 10.28 14.19 16.32
C VAL A 171 10.44 13.08 17.37
N PHE A 172 11.34 12.12 17.17
CA PHE A 172 11.63 11.07 18.16
C PHE A 172 12.41 11.57 19.38
N SER A 173 13.06 12.73 19.30
CA SER A 173 13.78 13.33 20.44
C SER A 173 12.85 14.12 21.39
N ILE A 174 11.57 14.32 21.03
CA ILE A 174 10.60 15.05 21.85
C ILE A 174 10.05 14.11 22.94
N HIS A 175 10.64 14.19 24.14
CA HIS A 175 10.33 13.30 25.27
C HIS A 175 8.87 13.37 25.75
N HIS A 176 8.19 14.51 25.59
CA HIS A 176 6.80 14.70 26.03
C HIS A 176 5.76 14.21 25.00
N LEU A 177 6.19 13.88 23.79
CA LEU A 177 5.30 13.41 22.74
C LEU A 177 5.16 11.89 22.84
N LYS A 178 4.10 11.42 23.50
CA LYS A 178 3.87 9.97 23.72
C LYS A 178 3.70 9.17 22.42
N GLN A 179 3.24 9.83 21.35
CA GLN A 179 2.93 9.19 20.06
C GLN A 179 3.47 10.03 18.91
N PRO A 180 4.80 10.06 18.69
CA PRO A 180 5.44 10.91 17.69
C PRO A 180 5.01 10.61 16.25
N LEU A 181 4.69 9.34 15.96
CA LEU A 181 4.27 8.90 14.63
C LEU A 181 2.91 9.44 14.21
N PHE A 182 2.00 9.71 15.16
CA PHE A 182 0.65 10.14 14.83
C PHE A 182 0.60 11.51 14.14
N PRO A 183 1.16 12.60 14.72
CA PRO A 183 1.21 13.89 14.05
C PRO A 183 2.10 13.86 12.80
N LEU A 184 3.17 13.05 12.80
CA LEU A 184 4.07 12.92 11.66
C LEU A 184 3.35 12.32 10.44
N LEU A 185 2.70 11.16 10.60
CA LEU A 185 1.99 10.48 9.51
C LEU A 185 0.73 11.24 9.09
N SER A 186 -0.02 11.79 10.05
CA SER A 186 -1.21 12.60 9.75
C SER A 186 -0.85 13.86 8.96
N GLY A 187 0.26 14.51 9.28
CA GLY A 187 0.71 15.72 8.57
C GLY A 187 1.30 15.43 7.19
N LEU A 188 2.21 14.44 7.10
CA LEU A 188 2.94 14.13 5.87
C LEU A 188 2.12 13.38 4.83
N PHE A 189 1.17 12.53 5.24
CA PHE A 189 0.36 11.71 4.33
C PHE A 189 -1.10 12.14 4.34
N GLY A 190 -1.72 12.26 5.51
CA GLY A 190 -3.14 12.63 5.64
C GLY A 190 -3.46 14.00 5.07
N PHE A 191 -2.94 15.04 5.72
CA PHE A 191 -3.26 16.43 5.40
C PHE A 191 -2.73 16.85 4.03
N SER A 192 -1.50 16.44 3.68
CA SER A 192 -0.87 16.83 2.42
C SER A 192 -1.64 16.30 1.19
N ILE A 193 -2.05 15.04 1.19
CA ILE A 193 -2.77 14.41 0.08
C ILE A 193 -4.20 14.97 0.01
N LEU A 194 -4.87 15.15 1.15
CA LEU A 194 -6.17 15.80 1.19
C LEU A 194 -6.12 17.23 0.65
N LEU A 195 -5.10 18.01 1.04
CA LEU A 195 -4.91 19.37 0.53
C LEU A 195 -4.68 19.36 -0.99
N MET A 196 -3.83 18.46 -1.49
CA MET A 196 -3.63 18.30 -2.94
C MET A 196 -4.91 17.91 -3.66
N SER A 197 -5.72 17.02 -3.08
CA SER A 197 -7.03 16.62 -3.62
C SER A 197 -7.99 17.80 -3.71
N LEU A 198 -8.05 18.66 -2.70
CA LEU A 198 -8.90 19.85 -2.69
C LEU A 198 -8.44 20.91 -3.71
N LEU A 199 -7.14 20.98 -3.99
CA LEU A 199 -6.56 21.92 -4.95
C LEU A 199 -6.66 21.42 -6.40
N GLN A 200 -6.81 20.12 -6.62
CA GLN A 200 -6.92 19.53 -7.95
C GLN A 200 -8.37 19.53 -8.46
N ASN A 201 -8.59 20.21 -9.58
CA ASN A 201 -9.84 20.08 -10.33
C ASN A 201 -9.77 18.88 -11.27
N SER A 202 -10.16 17.69 -10.79
CA SER A 202 -10.30 16.52 -11.66
C SER A 202 -11.57 16.65 -12.51
N LYS A 203 -11.42 16.55 -13.84
CA LYS A 203 -12.53 16.34 -14.77
C LYS A 203 -12.46 14.91 -15.26
N ILE A 204 -13.43 14.10 -14.87
CA ILE A 204 -13.55 12.71 -15.31
C ILE A 204 -14.11 12.71 -16.75
N PRO A 205 -13.39 12.15 -17.74
CA PRO A 205 -13.90 12.03 -19.10
C PRO A 205 -15.02 10.98 -19.18
N GLU A 206 -15.84 11.03 -20.22
CA GLU A 206 -16.92 10.05 -20.45
C GLU A 206 -16.37 8.62 -20.46
N GLN A 207 -17.08 7.71 -19.80
CA GLN A 207 -16.69 6.31 -19.65
C GLN A 207 -17.59 5.40 -20.50
N ASP A 208 -16.98 4.43 -21.17
CA ASP A 208 -17.66 3.48 -22.05
C ASP A 208 -17.61 2.07 -21.45
N LEU A 209 -18.67 1.70 -20.73
CA LEU A 209 -18.80 0.39 -20.07
C LEU A 209 -18.93 -0.80 -21.05
N SER A 210 -19.07 -0.55 -22.36
CA SER A 210 -19.17 -1.62 -23.36
C SER A 210 -17.81 -2.22 -23.73
N LYS A 211 -16.71 -1.56 -23.34
CA LYS A 211 -15.37 -1.99 -23.72
C LYS A 211 -14.95 -3.26 -22.99
N PRO A 212 -14.45 -4.29 -23.71
CA PRO A 212 -14.11 -5.57 -23.10
C PRO A 212 -12.88 -5.47 -22.22
N LEU A 213 -12.79 -6.38 -21.24
CA LEU A 213 -11.57 -6.62 -20.48
C LEU A 213 -10.57 -7.38 -21.35
N ILE A 214 -9.40 -6.78 -21.58
CA ILE A 214 -8.32 -7.32 -22.44
C ILE A 214 -7.11 -7.59 -21.54
N ILE A 215 -7.15 -8.68 -20.78
CA ILE A 215 -5.97 -9.14 -20.03
C ILE A 215 -5.65 -10.59 -20.35
N SER A 216 -4.40 -10.84 -20.75
CA SER A 216 -3.91 -12.18 -21.02
C SER A 216 -3.76 -12.95 -19.71
N LYS A 217 -4.30 -14.17 -19.64
CA LYS A 217 -4.12 -15.07 -18.49
C LYS A 217 -2.65 -15.23 -18.10
N LYS A 218 -1.76 -15.28 -19.10
CA LYS A 218 -0.31 -15.38 -18.88
C LYS A 218 0.23 -14.16 -18.13
N ASN A 219 -0.21 -12.95 -18.50
CA ASN A 219 0.22 -11.72 -17.87
C ASN A 219 -0.39 -11.56 -16.48
N THR A 220 -1.64 -11.96 -16.28
CA THR A 220 -2.27 -11.98 -14.94
C THR A 220 -1.53 -12.91 -13.99
N VAL A 221 -1.24 -14.15 -14.40
CA VAL A 221 -0.51 -15.11 -13.56
C VAL A 221 0.87 -14.58 -13.22
N LYS A 222 1.60 -14.07 -14.22
CA LYS A 222 2.90 -13.43 -14.04
C LYS A 222 2.86 -12.25 -13.05
N ALA A 223 1.87 -11.37 -13.20
CA ALA A 223 1.67 -10.22 -12.33
C ALA A 223 1.41 -10.66 -10.88
N VAL A 224 0.45 -11.57 -10.69
CA VAL A 224 0.03 -12.05 -9.36
C VAL A 224 1.13 -12.83 -8.66
N THR A 225 1.87 -13.70 -9.35
CA THR A 225 2.95 -14.47 -8.72
C THR A 225 4.14 -13.58 -8.35
N ALA A 226 4.53 -12.64 -9.21
CA ALA A 226 5.58 -11.68 -8.91
C ALA A 226 5.16 -10.72 -7.79
N ALA A 227 3.93 -10.22 -7.83
CA ALA A 227 3.36 -9.34 -6.82
C ALA A 227 3.29 -10.03 -5.45
N SER A 228 2.85 -11.29 -5.39
CA SER A 228 2.84 -12.06 -4.15
C SER A 228 4.26 -12.26 -3.63
N GLY A 229 5.18 -12.74 -4.46
CA GLY A 229 6.56 -13.00 -4.03
C GLY A 229 7.30 -11.76 -3.55
N VAL A 230 7.29 -10.68 -4.35
CA VAL A 230 7.97 -9.42 -4.00
C VAL A 230 7.22 -8.66 -2.90
N GLY A 231 5.89 -8.67 -2.92
CA GLY A 231 5.06 -8.07 -1.88
C GLY A 231 5.30 -8.71 -0.51
N PHE A 232 5.41 -10.03 -0.45
CA PHE A 232 5.80 -10.70 0.79
C PHE A 232 7.19 -10.28 1.25
N ILE A 233 8.20 -10.33 0.37
CA ILE A 233 9.56 -9.86 0.69
C ILE A 233 9.54 -8.40 1.18
N ALA A 234 8.71 -7.56 0.58
CA ALA A 234 8.56 -6.16 0.94
C ALA A 234 7.95 -5.96 2.33
N ALA A 235 6.96 -6.78 2.71
CA ALA A 235 6.37 -6.75 4.03
C ALA A 235 7.40 -7.05 5.15
N PHE A 236 8.48 -7.78 4.85
CA PHE A 236 9.56 -8.07 5.80
C PHE A 236 10.58 -6.96 5.98
N LEU A 237 10.80 -6.16 4.94
CA LEU A 237 11.94 -5.27 4.86
C LEU A 237 11.47 -3.88 5.27
N PRO A 238 11.74 -3.44 6.53
CA PRO A 238 11.30 -2.13 6.98
C PRO A 238 11.85 -1.07 6.02
N GLY A 239 11.03 -0.12 5.60
CA GLY A 239 11.39 0.93 4.64
C GLY A 239 11.49 0.51 3.16
N PHE A 240 11.21 -0.76 2.81
CA PHE A 240 10.97 -1.18 1.43
C PHE A 240 9.46 -1.15 1.14
N GLY A 241 8.97 0.01 0.70
CA GLY A 241 7.54 0.23 0.45
C GLY A 241 7.00 -0.45 -0.82
N SER A 242 5.68 -0.48 -0.95
CA SER A 242 4.93 -1.03 -2.08
C SER A 242 5.36 -0.46 -3.44
N SER A 243 5.72 0.82 -3.52
CA SER A 243 6.26 1.43 -4.75
C SER A 243 7.60 0.79 -5.18
N GLN A 244 8.50 0.48 -4.24
CA GLN A 244 9.77 -0.18 -4.56
C GLN A 244 9.56 -1.64 -4.94
N ALA A 245 8.65 -2.31 -4.23
CA ALA A 245 8.21 -3.66 -4.56
C ALA A 245 7.67 -3.73 -5.99
N ALA A 246 6.84 -2.77 -6.40
CA ALA A 246 6.30 -2.71 -7.76
C ALA A 246 7.38 -2.49 -8.82
N ILE A 247 8.36 -1.62 -8.57
CA ILE A 247 9.50 -1.45 -9.48
C ILE A 247 10.29 -2.77 -9.60
N VAL A 248 10.60 -3.44 -8.49
CA VAL A 248 11.36 -4.70 -8.50
C VAL A 248 10.58 -5.79 -9.21
N ALA A 249 9.30 -5.98 -8.85
CA ALA A 249 8.44 -6.96 -9.49
C ALA A 249 8.37 -6.71 -11.00
N THR A 250 8.13 -5.48 -11.44
CA THR A 250 8.08 -5.14 -12.89
C THR A 250 9.38 -5.50 -13.61
N ASN A 251 10.55 -5.30 -13.00
CA ASN A 251 11.83 -5.71 -13.60
C ASN A 251 11.97 -7.24 -13.72
N ILE A 252 11.37 -8.00 -12.80
CA ILE A 252 11.36 -9.48 -12.85
C ILE A 252 10.41 -9.97 -13.95
N VAL A 253 9.24 -9.36 -14.07
CA VAL A 253 8.18 -9.86 -14.97
C VAL A 253 8.40 -9.44 -16.43
N GLY A 254 9.07 -8.30 -16.62
CA GLY A 254 9.24 -7.64 -17.91
C GLY A 254 7.98 -6.85 -18.32
N ASP A 255 7.87 -6.55 -19.61
CA ASP A 255 6.70 -5.86 -20.15
C ASP A 255 5.47 -6.79 -20.16
N ILE A 256 4.43 -6.37 -19.44
CA ILE A 256 3.15 -7.08 -19.28
C ILE A 256 1.94 -6.22 -19.69
N GLY A 257 2.18 -5.07 -20.33
CA GLY A 257 1.14 -4.11 -20.70
C GLY A 257 0.62 -3.28 -19.52
N ASP A 258 -0.18 -2.25 -19.82
CA ASP A 258 -0.78 -1.36 -18.83
C ASP A 258 -1.73 -2.15 -17.90
N GLU A 259 -2.45 -3.13 -18.43
CA GLU A 259 -3.41 -3.98 -17.72
C GLU A 259 -2.72 -4.93 -16.74
N GLY A 260 -1.65 -5.59 -17.19
CA GLY A 260 -0.84 -6.45 -16.35
C GLY A 260 -0.12 -5.68 -15.25
N PHE A 261 0.34 -4.46 -15.56
CA PHE A 261 0.99 -3.59 -14.58
C PHE A 261 0.02 -3.13 -13.49
N LEU A 262 -1.21 -2.74 -13.84
CA LEU A 262 -2.25 -2.40 -12.86
C LEU A 262 -2.58 -3.58 -11.93
N ALA A 263 -2.69 -4.79 -12.50
CA ALA A 263 -2.85 -6.00 -11.71
C ALA A 263 -1.64 -6.27 -10.79
N LEU A 264 -0.41 -6.03 -11.26
CA LEU A 264 0.79 -6.21 -10.45
C LEU A 264 0.83 -5.26 -9.26
N VAL A 265 0.55 -3.98 -9.47
CA VAL A 265 0.59 -2.97 -8.40
C VAL A 265 -0.54 -3.17 -7.40
N GLY A 266 -1.78 -3.45 -7.87
CA GLY A 266 -2.89 -3.79 -6.97
C GLY A 266 -2.59 -5.03 -6.13
N GLY A 267 -2.01 -6.06 -6.77
CA GLY A 267 -1.55 -7.25 -6.09
C GLY A 267 -0.48 -6.97 -5.03
N ILE A 268 0.48 -6.08 -5.31
CA ILE A 268 1.51 -5.69 -4.35
C ILE A 268 0.92 -4.91 -3.19
N ASN A 269 0.01 -3.98 -3.45
CA ASN A 269 -0.66 -3.23 -2.40
C ASN A 269 -1.35 -4.16 -1.40
N THR A 270 -2.04 -5.19 -1.90
CA THR A 270 -2.73 -6.18 -1.08
C THR A 270 -1.79 -7.19 -0.42
N ALA A 271 -0.72 -7.63 -1.09
CA ALA A 271 0.25 -8.55 -0.51
C ALA A 271 1.14 -7.90 0.56
N TYR A 272 1.32 -6.58 0.48
CA TYR A 272 2.13 -5.78 1.40
C TYR A 272 1.36 -5.32 2.66
N SER A 273 0.07 -5.01 2.51
CA SER A 273 -0.79 -4.47 3.56
C SER A 273 -1.25 -5.54 4.56
#